data_AF-A0A0D8FUH3-F1
#
_entry.id   AF-A0A0D8FUH3-F1
#
_cell.length_a   1.000
_cell.length_b   1.000
_cell.length_c   1.000
_cell.angle_alpha   90.00
_cell.angle_beta   90.00
_cell.angle_gamma   90.00
#
_symmetry.space_group_name_H-M   'P 1'
#
loop_
_entity.id
_entity.type
_entity.pdbx_description
1 polymer ?
#
loop_
_entity_poly.entity_id
_entity_poly.type
_entity_poly.pdbx_seq_one_letter_code
_entity_poly.pdbx_strand_id
1 'polypeptide(L)'
;MKTTHYGTIALVGGDEFGPFCTFDEEILTRVHARRVSLFPTAAAFERPDRAIENGTTYLRSLGVEVDVIEIYSRSNALDEKLAAKLTEAEVLYCIGGSPLHLRSALTATPTLKALRQAWAQGTTLIASSASAMVLGDPMIDPRGGALTIGLGVIPNLAILPHADQRSLSIRDRTIHLVHAPTVMVEIDAQTALVYDHDRKIQVLGQGSVGAFQNGEPAELSIVSDLLDRRTLEVG
;
A
#
# COMPACT_ATOMS: atom_id res chain seq x y z
N MET A 1 9.07 10.33 -26.44
CA MET A 1 9.04 9.61 -25.15
C MET A 1 7.94 10.23 -24.31
N LYS A 2 6.90 9.47 -23.95
CA LYS A 2 5.98 9.91 -22.89
C LYS A 2 6.74 9.68 -21.58
N THR A 3 7.01 10.73 -20.82
CA THR A 3 7.46 10.56 -19.44
C THR A 3 6.37 9.81 -18.67
N THR A 4 6.65 8.58 -18.25
CA THR A 4 5.76 7.82 -17.37
C THR A 4 5.79 8.50 -16.01
N HIS A 5 4.75 9.28 -15.70
CA HIS A 5 4.58 9.89 -14.38
C HIS A 5 3.80 8.92 -13.50
N TYR A 6 4.53 8.15 -12.70
CA TYR A 6 3.91 7.34 -11.66
C TYR A 6 3.16 8.23 -10.68
N GLY A 7 2.00 7.75 -10.23
CA GLY A 7 1.25 8.43 -9.18
C GLY A 7 1.96 8.35 -7.84
N THR A 8 1.52 9.19 -6.91
CA THR A 8 1.95 9.10 -5.51
C THR A 8 1.60 7.71 -4.96
N ILE A 9 2.50 7.12 -4.17
CA ILE A 9 2.21 5.91 -3.41
C ILE A 9 2.40 6.18 -1.92
N ALA A 10 1.41 5.81 -1.11
CA ALA A 10 1.45 5.91 0.34
C ALA A 10 1.32 4.50 0.94
N LEU A 11 2.37 4.07 1.64
CA LEU A 11 2.40 2.83 2.40
C LEU A 11 2.06 3.18 3.86
N VAL A 12 0.92 2.69 4.35
CA VAL A 12 0.41 3.04 5.67
C VAL A 12 0.59 1.87 6.63
N GLY A 13 1.08 2.17 7.84
CA GLY A 13 1.34 1.17 8.86
C GLY A 13 0.07 0.59 9.50
N GLY A 14 -1.11 1.12 9.20
CA GLY A 14 -2.40 0.66 9.71
C GLY A 14 -3.07 1.67 10.64
N ASP A 15 -4.20 1.25 11.21
CA ASP A 15 -5.11 2.09 12.01
C ASP A 15 -5.61 3.32 11.21
N GLU A 16 -5.85 3.13 9.91
CA GLU A 16 -6.50 4.12 9.06
C GLU A 16 -7.93 4.42 9.52
N PHE A 17 -8.42 5.61 9.19
CA PHE A 17 -9.79 6.04 9.51
C PHE A 17 -10.12 6.03 11.02
N GLY A 18 -9.09 5.93 11.86
CA GLY A 18 -9.20 5.98 13.30
C GLY A 18 -9.03 7.40 13.86
N PRO A 19 -9.31 7.58 15.16
CA PRO A 19 -8.89 8.78 15.87
C PRO A 19 -7.38 9.00 15.69
N PHE A 20 -6.96 10.26 15.55
CA PHE A 20 -5.55 10.66 15.36
C PHE A 20 -4.92 10.30 14.00
N CYS A 21 -5.69 9.73 13.06
CA CYS A 21 -5.27 9.61 11.67
C CYS A 21 -5.17 11.01 11.03
N THR A 22 -3.95 11.50 10.82
CA THR A 22 -3.66 12.82 10.22
C THR A 22 -3.07 12.75 8.82
N PHE A 23 -2.51 11.60 8.41
CA PHE A 23 -1.81 11.48 7.14
C PHE A 23 -2.77 11.56 5.93
N ASP A 24 -4.02 11.09 6.05
CA ASP A 24 -4.97 11.06 4.94
C ASP A 24 -5.33 12.48 4.46
N GLU A 25 -5.67 13.40 5.37
CA GLU A 25 -5.98 14.79 5.01
C GLU A 25 -4.81 15.45 4.26
N GLU A 26 -3.59 15.23 4.73
CA GLU A 26 -2.39 15.79 4.12
C GLU A 26 -2.11 15.18 2.74
N ILE A 27 -2.21 13.85 2.59
CA ILE A 27 -2.05 13.18 1.30
C ILE A 27 -3.09 13.68 0.30
N LEU A 28 -4.36 13.68 0.67
CA LEU A 28 -5.47 14.09 -0.19
C LEU A 28 -5.36 15.55 -0.62
N THR A 29 -4.94 16.44 0.28
CA THR A 29 -4.69 17.85 -0.03
C THR A 29 -3.58 18.01 -1.08
N ARG A 30 -2.47 17.29 -0.91
CA ARG A 30 -1.29 17.37 -1.80
C ARG A 30 -1.56 16.85 -3.21
N VAL A 31 -2.39 15.81 -3.34
CA VAL A 31 -2.77 15.25 -4.64
C VAL A 31 -4.03 15.92 -5.23
N HIS A 32 -4.55 16.94 -4.54
CA HIS A 32 -5.79 17.65 -4.91
C HIS A 32 -6.99 16.70 -5.12
N ALA A 33 -7.11 15.72 -4.23
CA ALA A 33 -8.11 14.67 -4.35
C ALA A 33 -9.53 15.24 -4.34
N ARG A 34 -10.34 14.87 -5.32
CA ARG A 34 -11.79 15.13 -5.33
C ARG A 34 -12.61 13.88 -5.04
N ARG A 35 -12.08 12.71 -5.41
CA ARG A 35 -12.73 11.43 -5.23
C ARG A 35 -11.74 10.35 -4.83
N VAL A 36 -12.14 9.52 -3.88
CA VAL A 36 -11.39 8.34 -3.44
C VAL A 36 -12.22 7.08 -3.72
N SER A 37 -11.64 6.14 -4.46
CA SER A 37 -12.24 4.84 -4.70
C SER A 37 -11.69 3.83 -3.68
N LEU A 38 -12.54 3.38 -2.77
CA LEU A 38 -12.21 2.35 -1.80
C LEU A 38 -12.06 0.99 -2.48
N PHE A 39 -10.97 0.30 -2.17
CA PHE A 39 -10.66 -1.04 -2.64
C PHE A 39 -10.61 -2.01 -1.44
N PRO A 40 -11.73 -2.69 -1.11
CA PRO A 40 -11.93 -3.39 0.15
C PRO A 40 -11.50 -4.86 0.11
N THR A 41 -10.70 -5.27 -0.88
CA THR A 41 -10.42 -6.69 -1.13
C THR A 41 -9.79 -7.37 0.08
N ALA A 42 -8.87 -6.72 0.82
CA ALA A 42 -8.29 -7.30 2.04
C ALA A 42 -9.32 -7.52 3.16
N ALA A 43 -10.32 -6.65 3.26
CA ALA A 43 -11.34 -6.66 4.30
C ALA A 43 -12.48 -7.67 4.05
N ALA A 44 -12.43 -8.44 2.95
CA ALA A 44 -13.55 -9.29 2.50
C ALA A 44 -14.08 -10.29 3.55
N PHE A 45 -13.23 -10.73 4.49
CA PHE A 45 -13.60 -11.66 5.57
C PHE A 45 -13.80 -11.00 6.94
N GLU A 46 -13.63 -9.68 7.02
CA GLU A 46 -13.59 -8.93 8.28
C GLU A 46 -14.70 -7.88 8.32
N ARG A 47 -15.93 -8.27 7.93
CA ARG A 47 -17.07 -7.35 7.80
C ARG A 47 -16.72 -6.17 6.88
N PRO A 48 -16.53 -6.45 5.57
CA PRO A 48 -16.15 -5.42 4.61
C PRO A 48 -17.15 -4.25 4.58
N ASP A 49 -18.42 -4.52 4.88
CA ASP A 49 -19.47 -3.52 5.04
C ASP A 49 -19.10 -2.45 6.08
N ARG A 50 -18.56 -2.85 7.25
CA ARG A 50 -18.16 -1.93 8.31
C ARG A 50 -16.89 -1.15 7.96
N ALA A 51 -15.92 -1.82 7.34
CA ALA A 51 -14.69 -1.17 6.89
C ALA A 51 -14.97 -0.10 5.83
N ILE A 52 -15.86 -0.42 4.87
CA ILE A 52 -16.33 0.51 3.85
C ILE A 52 -17.11 1.67 4.47
N GLU A 53 -18.04 1.40 5.39
CA GLU A 53 -18.83 2.44 6.07
C GLU A 53 -17.93 3.40 6.85
N ASN A 54 -16.96 2.87 7.60
CA ASN A 54 -16.00 3.65 8.36
C ASN A 54 -15.15 4.54 7.44
N GLY A 55 -14.50 3.95 6.43
CA GLY A 55 -13.68 4.68 5.47
C GLY A 55 -14.48 5.72 4.69
N THR A 56 -15.70 5.39 4.28
CA THR A 56 -16.61 6.32 3.58
C THR A 56 -16.96 7.51 4.46
N THR A 57 -17.31 7.27 5.72
CA THR A 57 -17.68 8.32 6.68
C THR A 57 -16.49 9.24 6.95
N TYR A 58 -15.33 8.65 7.24
CA TYR A 58 -14.09 9.39 7.49
C TYR A 58 -13.67 10.24 6.29
N LEU A 59 -13.52 9.63 5.10
CA LEU A 59 -13.05 10.35 3.91
C LEU A 59 -14.02 11.45 3.47
N ARG A 60 -15.34 11.23 3.57
CA ARG A 60 -16.32 12.29 3.31
C ARG A 60 -16.22 13.45 4.29
N SER A 61 -15.85 13.19 5.55
CA SER A 61 -15.58 14.27 6.51
C SER A 61 -14.38 15.15 6.13
N LEU A 62 -13.45 14.62 5.32
CA LEU A 62 -12.33 15.35 4.73
C LEU A 62 -12.70 16.09 3.42
N GLY A 63 -13.97 16.04 3.02
CA GLY A 63 -14.49 16.79 1.87
C GLY A 63 -14.34 16.13 0.50
N VAL A 64 -13.97 14.84 0.44
CA VAL A 64 -13.88 14.10 -0.83
C VAL A 64 -15.12 13.24 -1.09
N GLU A 65 -15.42 13.03 -2.38
CA GLU A 65 -16.38 12.00 -2.78
C GLU A 65 -15.79 10.61 -2.57
N VAL A 66 -16.64 9.62 -2.27
CA VAL A 66 -16.21 8.24 -2.06
C VAL A 66 -17.10 7.29 -2.84
N ASP A 67 -16.46 6.43 -3.62
CA ASP A 67 -17.05 5.27 -4.28
C ASP A 67 -16.31 3.98 -3.88
N VAL A 68 -16.88 2.82 -4.24
CA VAL A 68 -16.34 1.52 -3.84
C VAL A 68 -16.17 0.65 -5.09
N ILE A 69 -14.98 0.09 -5.25
CA ILE A 69 -14.69 -0.92 -6.26
C ILE A 69 -14.91 -2.29 -5.61
N GLU A 70 -16.11 -2.84 -5.81
CA GLU A 70 -16.63 -4.06 -5.17
C GLU A 70 -15.94 -5.37 -5.63
N ILE A 71 -14.64 -5.46 -5.40
CA ILE A 71 -13.82 -6.65 -5.62
C ILE A 71 -13.51 -7.25 -4.24
N TYR A 72 -14.19 -8.34 -3.91
CA TYR A 72 -14.02 -9.03 -2.62
C TYR A 72 -13.34 -10.39 -2.76
N SER A 73 -13.31 -10.93 -3.98
CA SER A 73 -12.90 -12.31 -4.24
C SER A 73 -12.12 -12.42 -5.55
N ARG A 74 -11.50 -13.59 -5.75
CA ARG A 74 -10.81 -13.90 -7.01
C ARG A 74 -11.74 -13.85 -8.22
N SER A 75 -13.01 -14.28 -8.09
CA SER A 75 -13.96 -14.23 -9.20
C SER A 75 -14.27 -12.78 -9.60
N ASN A 76 -14.42 -11.87 -8.63
CA ASN A 76 -14.54 -10.44 -8.93
C ASN A 76 -13.25 -9.89 -9.57
N ALA A 77 -12.08 -10.32 -9.09
CA ALA A 77 -10.80 -9.85 -9.61
C ALA A 77 -10.49 -10.33 -11.04
N LEU A 78 -11.19 -11.36 -11.51
CA LEU A 78 -11.13 -11.85 -12.89
C LEU A 78 -12.09 -11.11 -13.84
N ASP A 79 -13.02 -10.32 -13.31
CA ASP A 79 -13.93 -9.50 -14.12
C ASP A 79 -13.21 -8.26 -14.64
N GLU A 80 -12.97 -8.23 -15.96
CA GLU A 80 -12.31 -7.10 -16.63
C GLU A 80 -13.06 -5.77 -16.47
N LYS A 81 -14.39 -5.79 -16.34
CA LYS A 81 -15.18 -4.57 -16.13
C LYS A 81 -14.96 -3.99 -14.75
N LEU A 82 -14.82 -4.84 -13.73
CA LEU A 82 -14.46 -4.40 -12.39
C LEU A 82 -13.00 -3.93 -12.34
N ALA A 83 -12.10 -4.63 -13.03
CA ALA A 83 -10.69 -4.24 -13.13
C ALA A 83 -10.51 -2.86 -13.80
N ALA A 84 -11.28 -2.55 -14.85
CA ALA A 84 -11.19 -1.27 -15.56
C ALA A 84 -11.47 -0.05 -14.68
N LYS A 85 -12.32 -0.20 -13.64
CA LYS A 85 -12.60 0.87 -12.68
C LYS A 85 -11.35 1.37 -11.95
N LEU A 86 -10.33 0.52 -11.77
CA LEU A 86 -9.09 0.93 -11.09
C LEU A 86 -8.31 1.96 -11.91
N THR A 87 -8.30 1.84 -13.23
CA THR A 87 -7.60 2.79 -14.12
C THR A 87 -8.35 4.11 -14.31
N GLU A 88 -9.60 4.19 -13.89
CA GLU A 88 -10.41 5.41 -13.90
C GLU A 88 -10.31 6.19 -12.59
N ALA A 89 -9.73 5.59 -11.54
CA ALA A 89 -9.63 6.19 -10.22
C ALA A 89 -8.53 7.26 -10.15
N GLU A 90 -8.86 8.37 -9.51
CA GLU A 90 -7.93 9.45 -9.16
C GLU A 90 -7.06 9.04 -7.96
N VAL A 91 -7.71 8.51 -6.93
CA VAL A 91 -7.09 7.92 -5.74
C VAL A 91 -7.69 6.53 -5.49
N LEU A 92 -6.83 5.53 -5.40
CA LEU A 92 -7.18 4.18 -4.95
C LEU A 92 -6.76 4.01 -3.49
N TYR A 93 -7.72 3.72 -2.62
CA TYR A 93 -7.46 3.43 -1.21
C TYR A 93 -7.67 1.94 -0.94
N CYS A 94 -6.58 1.19 -0.81
CA CYS A 94 -6.58 -0.22 -0.48
C CYS A 94 -6.64 -0.39 1.04
N ILE A 95 -7.83 -0.74 1.54
CA ILE A 95 -8.11 -0.89 2.98
C ILE A 95 -7.32 -2.07 3.55
N GLY A 96 -6.97 -2.04 4.85
CA GLY A 96 -6.40 -3.16 5.59
C GLY A 96 -7.32 -4.39 5.71
N GLY A 97 -6.80 -5.47 6.30
CA GLY A 97 -7.50 -6.74 6.50
C GLY A 97 -6.57 -7.95 6.36
N SER A 98 -6.92 -8.92 5.52
CA SER A 98 -6.12 -10.13 5.32
C SER A 98 -5.15 -10.02 4.12
N PRO A 99 -3.81 -10.00 4.33
CA PRO A 99 -2.85 -9.91 3.23
C PRO A 99 -2.81 -11.21 2.42
N LEU A 100 -3.05 -12.36 3.06
CA LEU A 100 -3.06 -13.66 2.39
C LEU A 100 -4.25 -13.79 1.44
N HIS A 101 -5.42 -13.31 1.85
CA HIS A 101 -6.60 -13.25 0.99
C HIS A 101 -6.38 -12.29 -0.17
N LEU A 102 -5.97 -11.05 0.11
CA LEU A 102 -5.72 -10.04 -0.92
C LEU A 102 -4.74 -10.55 -1.97
N ARG A 103 -3.61 -11.13 -1.54
CA ARG A 103 -2.64 -11.75 -2.44
C ARG A 103 -3.29 -12.83 -3.30
N SER A 104 -3.95 -13.80 -2.68
CA SER A 104 -4.61 -14.92 -3.39
C SER A 104 -5.67 -14.45 -4.40
N ALA A 105 -6.45 -13.44 -4.03
CA ALA A 105 -7.50 -12.88 -4.87
C ALA A 105 -6.94 -12.18 -6.11
N LEU A 106 -5.79 -11.50 -6.01
CA LEU A 106 -5.25 -10.65 -7.07
C LEU A 106 -4.14 -11.29 -7.91
N THR A 107 -3.44 -12.33 -7.42
CA THR A 107 -2.36 -12.96 -8.19
C THR A 107 -2.84 -13.42 -9.57
N ALA A 108 -2.14 -13.00 -10.62
CA ALA A 108 -2.45 -13.34 -12.01
C ALA A 108 -3.90 -13.03 -12.43
N THR A 109 -4.42 -11.85 -12.05
CA THR A 109 -5.73 -11.37 -12.48
C THR A 109 -5.66 -10.04 -13.24
N PRO A 110 -6.68 -9.72 -14.07
CA PRO A 110 -6.84 -8.40 -14.68
C PRO A 110 -6.81 -7.26 -13.66
N THR A 111 -7.37 -7.44 -12.46
CA THR A 111 -7.34 -6.41 -11.40
C THR A 111 -5.93 -6.07 -10.96
N LEU A 112 -5.03 -7.04 -10.77
CA LEU A 112 -3.64 -6.72 -10.43
C LEU A 112 -2.94 -5.96 -11.56
N LYS A 113 -3.20 -6.35 -12.81
CA LYS A 113 -2.69 -5.63 -13.98
C LYS A 113 -3.21 -4.19 -14.00
N ALA A 114 -4.51 -3.99 -13.75
CA ALA A 114 -5.14 -2.69 -13.72
C ALA A 114 -4.62 -1.82 -12.56
N LEU A 115 -4.39 -2.38 -11.38
CA LEU A 115 -3.80 -1.65 -10.24
C LEU A 115 -2.40 -1.14 -10.56
N ARG A 116 -1.56 -1.98 -11.18
CA ARG A 116 -0.22 -1.59 -11.64
C ARG A 116 -0.28 -0.51 -12.71
N GLN A 117 -1.20 -0.66 -13.66
CA GLN A 117 -1.40 0.29 -14.74
C GLN A 117 -1.89 1.65 -14.23
N ALA A 118 -2.88 1.66 -13.33
CA ALA A 118 -3.41 2.87 -12.71
C ALA A 118 -2.28 3.67 -12.05
N TRP A 119 -1.49 3.00 -11.19
CA TRP A 119 -0.36 3.65 -10.53
C TRP A 119 0.69 4.17 -11.52
N ALA A 120 1.03 3.39 -12.56
CA ALA A 120 1.96 3.83 -13.61
C ALA A 120 1.41 4.98 -14.49
N GLN A 121 0.10 5.23 -14.46
CA GLN A 121 -0.59 6.29 -15.22
C GLN A 121 -0.94 7.51 -14.38
N GLY A 122 -0.48 7.58 -13.13
CA GLY A 122 -0.63 8.75 -12.27
C GLY A 122 -1.66 8.62 -11.15
N THR A 123 -2.40 7.51 -11.07
CA THR A 123 -3.34 7.28 -9.96
C THR A 123 -2.58 7.23 -8.64
N THR A 124 -3.05 7.98 -7.64
CA THR A 124 -2.51 7.89 -6.28
C THR A 124 -2.93 6.57 -5.65
N LEU A 125 -1.97 5.81 -5.12
CA LEU A 125 -2.22 4.53 -4.46
C LEU A 125 -1.93 4.65 -2.96
N ILE A 126 -2.97 4.61 -2.13
CA ILE A 126 -2.86 4.54 -0.67
C ILE A 126 -3.13 3.10 -0.28
N ALA A 127 -2.20 2.44 0.42
CA ALA A 127 -2.34 1.06 0.82
C ALA A 127 -2.06 0.91 2.31
N SER A 128 -3.05 0.43 3.06
CA SER A 128 -2.95 0.31 4.52
C SER A 128 -2.72 -1.11 5.00
N SER A 129 -1.84 -1.26 5.99
CA SER A 129 -1.58 -2.49 6.73
C SER A 129 -1.34 -3.68 5.78
N ALA A 130 -2.21 -4.68 5.79
CA ALA A 130 -2.18 -5.82 4.89
C ALA A 130 -2.09 -5.47 3.40
N SER A 131 -2.74 -4.38 2.97
CA SER A 131 -2.66 -3.91 1.60
C SER A 131 -1.28 -3.36 1.29
N ALA A 132 -0.62 -2.66 2.22
CA ALA A 132 0.78 -2.23 2.05
C ALA A 132 1.70 -3.45 1.92
N MET A 133 1.55 -4.43 2.81
CA MET A 133 2.37 -5.66 2.85
C MET A 133 2.42 -6.37 1.50
N VAL A 134 1.26 -6.58 0.86
CA VAL A 134 1.19 -7.36 -0.38
C VAL A 134 1.78 -6.63 -1.58
N LEU A 135 1.93 -5.30 -1.55
CA LEU A 135 2.59 -4.58 -2.64
C LEU A 135 4.07 -4.96 -2.69
N GLY A 136 4.69 -5.30 -1.58
CA GLY A 136 6.06 -5.80 -1.59
C GLY A 136 6.23 -7.10 -2.39
N ASP A 137 7.46 -7.35 -2.86
CA ASP A 137 7.93 -8.71 -3.15
C ASP A 137 9.44 -8.76 -2.87
N PRO A 138 9.89 -9.46 -1.82
CA PRO A 138 9.10 -10.37 -0.98
C PRO A 138 8.10 -9.65 -0.05
N MET A 139 6.97 -10.31 0.23
CA MET A 139 6.03 -9.96 1.31
C MET A 139 6.47 -10.63 2.62
N ILE A 140 6.18 -10.00 3.76
CA ILE A 140 6.37 -10.61 5.09
C ILE A 140 5.16 -11.49 5.43
N ASP A 141 5.37 -12.75 5.78
CA ASP A 141 4.30 -13.65 6.24
C ASP A 141 3.80 -13.18 7.62
N PRO A 142 2.52 -12.75 7.74
CA PRO A 142 1.99 -12.20 8.99
C PRO A 142 1.97 -13.20 10.15
N ARG A 143 2.13 -14.50 9.89
CA ARG A 143 2.11 -15.57 10.90
C ARG A 143 3.42 -15.74 11.65
N GLY A 144 4.55 -15.29 11.06
CA GLY A 144 5.84 -15.65 11.62
C GLY A 144 7.05 -14.84 11.16
N GLY A 145 6.88 -13.80 10.35
CA GLY A 145 7.97 -12.91 9.92
C GLY A 145 8.92 -13.49 8.87
N ALA A 146 8.54 -14.62 8.25
CA ALA A 146 9.30 -15.17 7.13
C ALA A 146 9.02 -14.38 5.85
N LEU A 147 9.94 -14.39 4.90
CA LEU A 147 9.70 -13.83 3.57
C LEU A 147 8.90 -14.81 2.71
N THR A 148 7.93 -14.29 1.97
CA THR A 148 7.08 -15.04 1.04
C THR A 148 6.79 -14.22 -0.21
N ILE A 149 6.15 -14.84 -1.19
CA ILE A 149 5.81 -14.18 -2.46
C ILE A 149 4.70 -13.15 -2.20
N GLY A 150 4.93 -11.90 -2.59
CA GLY A 150 3.92 -10.85 -2.59
C GLY A 150 3.27 -10.66 -3.95
N LEU A 151 2.60 -9.52 -4.18
CA LEU A 151 2.06 -9.19 -5.50
C LEU A 151 3.12 -8.63 -6.42
N GLY A 152 4.27 -8.22 -5.89
CA GLY A 152 5.36 -7.62 -6.65
C GLY A 152 4.95 -6.32 -7.31
N VAL A 153 3.88 -5.69 -6.81
CA VAL A 153 3.77 -4.24 -6.55
C VAL A 153 5.10 -3.57 -6.76
N ILE A 154 5.79 -3.33 -5.66
CA ILE A 154 7.12 -2.76 -5.53
C ILE A 154 8.11 -3.94 -5.34
N PRO A 155 8.88 -4.34 -6.38
CA PRO A 155 9.86 -5.42 -6.24
C PRO A 155 10.99 -4.99 -5.31
N ASN A 156 11.60 -5.96 -4.63
CA ASN A 156 12.68 -5.80 -3.66
C ASN A 156 12.32 -5.00 -2.40
N LEU A 157 11.03 -4.77 -2.11
CA LEU A 157 10.59 -4.10 -0.90
C LEU A 157 9.75 -5.06 -0.04
N ALA A 158 10.16 -5.26 1.21
CA ALA A 158 9.38 -5.95 2.23
C ALA A 158 8.81 -4.92 3.21
N ILE A 159 7.50 -4.96 3.48
CA ILE A 159 6.82 -3.92 4.26
C ILE A 159 6.23 -4.53 5.53
N LEU A 160 6.65 -4.02 6.69
CA LEU A 160 6.17 -4.41 8.02
C LEU A 160 5.26 -3.29 8.59
N PRO A 161 3.93 -3.39 8.46
CA PRO A 161 3.01 -2.47 9.11
C PRO A 161 2.83 -2.81 10.59
N HIS A 162 2.27 -1.85 11.34
CA HIS A 162 2.05 -1.90 12.78
C HIS A 162 3.34 -2.21 13.54
N ALA A 163 4.48 -1.64 13.12
CA ALA A 163 5.79 -2.01 13.63
C ALA A 163 5.90 -1.83 15.17
N ASP A 164 5.27 -0.79 15.71
CA ASP A 164 5.08 -0.50 17.13
C ASP A 164 4.23 -1.52 17.90
N GLN A 165 3.40 -2.31 17.22
CA GLN A 165 2.50 -3.30 17.83
C GLN A 165 2.97 -4.75 17.59
N ARG A 166 4.03 -4.96 16.80
CA ARG A 166 4.55 -6.29 16.47
C ARG A 166 5.49 -6.80 17.55
N SER A 167 5.47 -8.12 17.76
CA SER A 167 6.44 -8.76 18.65
C SER A 167 7.86 -8.60 18.09
N LEU A 168 8.82 -8.27 18.97
CA LEU A 168 10.23 -8.14 18.63
C LEU A 168 10.78 -9.35 17.85
N SER A 169 10.33 -10.57 18.19
CA SER A 169 10.78 -11.80 17.51
C SER A 169 10.41 -11.88 16.02
N ILE A 170 9.25 -11.35 15.61
CA ILE A 170 8.82 -11.29 14.21
C ILE A 170 9.64 -10.22 13.47
N ARG A 171 9.79 -9.06 14.11
CA ARG A 171 10.55 -7.93 13.58
C ARG A 171 12.01 -8.31 13.34
N ASP A 172 12.70 -8.80 14.38
CA ASP A 172 14.10 -9.18 14.31
C ASP A 172 14.32 -10.29 13.30
N ARG A 173 13.47 -11.33 13.29
CA ARG A 173 13.56 -12.39 12.28
C ARG A 173 13.49 -11.83 10.87
N THR A 174 12.56 -10.92 10.60
CA THR A 174 12.40 -10.34 9.25
C THR A 174 13.66 -9.57 8.86
N ILE A 175 14.19 -8.75 9.78
CA ILE A 175 15.43 -7.97 9.57
C ILE A 175 16.59 -8.90 9.19
N HIS A 176 16.74 -10.05 9.87
CA HIS A 176 17.79 -11.03 9.56
C HIS A 176 17.60 -11.76 8.22
N LEU A 177 16.38 -11.80 7.68
CA LEU A 177 16.09 -12.49 6.42
C LEU A 177 16.25 -11.58 5.19
N VAL A 178 16.21 -10.26 5.36
CA VAL A 178 16.34 -9.33 4.24
C VAL A 178 17.80 -9.04 3.89
N HIS A 179 18.15 -9.34 2.65
CA HIS A 179 19.47 -9.08 2.07
C HIS A 179 19.34 -8.34 0.75
N ALA A 180 20.37 -7.58 0.36
CA ALA A 180 20.41 -6.89 -0.91
C ALA A 180 20.11 -7.87 -2.08
N PRO A 181 19.26 -7.48 -3.05
CA PRO A 181 18.71 -6.14 -3.26
C PRO A 181 17.47 -5.80 -2.41
N THR A 182 16.94 -6.72 -1.60
CA THR A 182 15.74 -6.47 -0.80
C THR A 182 16.00 -5.45 0.31
N VAL A 183 15.05 -4.53 0.48
CA VAL A 183 14.96 -3.58 1.58
C VAL A 183 13.72 -3.92 2.40
N MET A 184 13.83 -3.95 3.71
CA MET A 184 12.68 -3.94 4.61
C MET A 184 12.38 -2.52 5.02
N VAL A 185 11.10 -2.15 5.00
CA VAL A 185 10.60 -0.93 5.63
C VAL A 185 9.62 -1.32 6.73
N GLU A 186 9.76 -0.71 7.89
CA GLU A 186 8.81 -0.82 8.98
C GLU A 186 8.06 0.50 9.14
N ILE A 187 6.75 0.43 9.39
CA ILE A 187 5.86 1.59 9.48
C ILE A 187 4.98 1.39 10.70
N ASP A 188 5.07 2.31 11.65
CA ASP A 188 4.21 2.31 12.84
C ASP A 188 2.74 2.53 12.44
N ALA A 189 1.82 2.11 13.31
CA ALA A 189 0.42 2.46 13.16
C ALA A 189 0.22 3.98 13.07
N GLN A 190 -0.87 4.41 12.41
CA GLN A 190 -1.22 5.81 12.20
C GLN A 190 -0.11 6.64 11.50
N THR A 191 0.74 5.97 10.71
CA THR A 191 1.89 6.56 10.02
C THR A 191 1.91 6.12 8.57
N ALA A 192 2.29 7.02 7.66
CA ALA A 192 2.41 6.76 6.23
C ALA A 192 3.81 7.12 5.73
N LEU A 193 4.41 6.20 4.98
CA LEU A 193 5.56 6.47 4.12
C LEU A 193 5.03 6.84 2.73
N VAL A 194 5.19 8.09 2.33
CA VAL A 194 4.70 8.64 1.07
C VAL A 194 5.86 8.85 0.11
N TYR A 195 5.76 8.29 -1.10
CA TYR A 195 6.62 8.64 -2.23
C TYR A 195 5.78 9.36 -3.29
N ASP A 196 6.06 10.64 -3.47
CA ASP A 196 5.25 11.54 -4.31
C ASP A 196 5.71 11.57 -5.78
N HIS A 197 4.93 12.28 -6.61
CA HIS A 197 5.22 12.47 -8.04
C HIS A 197 6.53 13.23 -8.33
N ASP A 198 7.05 13.98 -7.34
CA ASP A 198 8.35 14.65 -7.38
C ASP A 198 9.50 13.73 -6.96
N ARG A 199 9.20 12.44 -6.75
CA ARG A 199 10.15 11.39 -6.34
C ARG A 199 10.77 11.62 -4.97
N LYS A 200 9.99 12.21 -4.05
CA LYS A 200 10.44 12.46 -2.68
C LYS A 200 9.73 11.54 -1.71
N ILE A 201 10.51 11.03 -0.77
CA ILE A 201 10.00 10.32 0.39
C ILE A 201 9.65 11.30 1.51
N GLN A 202 8.48 11.11 2.10
CA GLN A 202 7.99 11.86 3.25
C GLN A 202 7.33 10.91 4.25
N VAL A 203 7.52 11.18 5.54
CA VAL A 203 6.86 10.45 6.62
C VAL A 203 5.78 11.35 7.21
N LEU A 204 4.53 10.89 7.18
CA LEU A 204 3.37 11.59 7.71
C LEU A 204 2.72 10.76 8.82
N GLY A 205 2.06 11.41 9.78
CA GLY A 205 1.34 10.73 10.86
C GLY A 205 2.02 10.81 12.22
N GLN A 206 1.70 9.86 13.11
CA GLN A 206 2.01 9.94 14.54
C GLN A 206 3.29 9.20 14.97
N GLY A 207 3.70 8.20 14.20
CA GLY A 207 4.81 7.31 14.53
C GLY A 207 6.02 7.48 13.61
N SER A 208 6.82 6.42 13.52
CA SER A 208 8.09 6.40 12.79
C SER A 208 8.08 5.44 11.61
N VAL A 209 9.06 5.65 10.72
CA VAL A 209 9.40 4.71 9.64
C VAL A 209 10.88 4.37 9.75
N GLY A 210 11.19 3.09 9.70
CA GLY A 210 12.57 2.58 9.67
C GLY A 210 12.84 1.78 8.40
N ALA A 211 14.09 1.79 7.92
CA ALA A 211 14.54 0.92 6.84
C ALA A 211 15.68 0.01 7.29
N PHE A 212 15.72 -1.20 6.75
CA PHE A 212 16.74 -2.21 7.04
C PHE A 212 17.16 -2.94 5.77
N GLN A 213 18.45 -3.27 5.66
CA GLN A 213 18.99 -4.11 4.61
C GLN A 213 20.22 -4.85 5.15
N ASN A 214 20.38 -6.12 4.78
CA ASN A 214 21.50 -6.97 5.23
C ASN A 214 21.56 -7.11 6.76
N GLY A 215 20.42 -7.13 7.45
CA GLY A 215 20.35 -7.22 8.90
C GLY A 215 20.63 -5.91 9.65
N GLU A 216 20.94 -4.82 8.97
CA GLU A 216 21.36 -3.55 9.58
C GLU A 216 20.39 -2.40 9.23
N PRO A 217 20.28 -1.36 10.09
CA PRO A 217 19.56 -0.14 9.77
C PRO A 217 20.12 0.53 8.51
N ALA A 218 19.23 1.11 7.70
CA ALA A 218 19.56 1.86 6.50
C ALA A 218 18.86 3.22 6.49
N GLU A 219 19.43 4.17 5.75
CA GLU A 219 18.79 5.46 5.47
C GLU A 219 17.53 5.26 4.60
N LEU A 220 16.46 6.00 4.89
CA LEU A 220 15.19 5.89 4.14
C LEU A 220 15.33 6.22 2.65
N SER A 221 16.38 6.94 2.24
CA SER A 221 16.67 7.23 0.83
C SER A 221 16.82 5.97 -0.03
N ILE A 222 17.21 4.84 0.56
CA ILE A 222 17.30 3.55 -0.16
C ILE A 222 15.96 3.10 -0.74
N VAL A 223 14.85 3.47 -0.10
CA VAL A 223 13.49 3.16 -0.60
C VAL A 223 13.15 4.05 -1.80
N SER A 224 13.61 5.31 -1.80
CA SER A 224 13.44 6.24 -2.92
C SER A 224 14.19 5.73 -4.14
N ASP A 225 15.45 5.31 -3.97
CA ASP A 225 16.26 4.74 -5.04
C ASP A 225 15.62 3.49 -5.66
N LEU A 226 14.99 2.65 -4.83
CA LEU A 226 14.29 1.45 -5.27
C LEU A 226 13.05 1.80 -6.10
N LEU A 227 12.24 2.76 -5.64
CA LEU A 227 11.06 3.23 -6.36
C LEU A 227 11.45 3.93 -7.67
N ASP A 228 12.51 4.72 -7.67
CA ASP A 228 13.05 5.39 -8.86
C ASP A 228 13.47 4.39 -9.94
N ARG A 229 14.27 3.38 -9.60
CA ARG A 229 14.71 2.34 -10.57
C ARG A 229 13.52 1.67 -11.24
N ARG A 230 12.48 1.38 -10.46
CA ARG A 230 11.27 0.78 -10.98
C ARG A 230 10.53 1.70 -11.95
N THR A 231 10.49 3.00 -11.68
CA THR A 231 9.88 3.95 -12.62
C THR A 231 10.59 4.00 -13.97
N LEU A 232 11.88 3.63 -14.01
CA LEU A 232 12.70 3.61 -15.23
C LEU A 232 12.54 2.31 -16.03
N GLU A 233 12.23 1.17 -15.41
CA GLU A 233 12.14 -0.14 -16.07
C GLU A 233 10.86 -0.33 -16.93
N VAL A 234 9.86 0.55 -16.80
CA VAL A 234 8.58 0.46 -17.54
C VAL A 234 8.44 1.59 -18.59
N GLY A 235 9.46 2.43 -18.75
CA GLY A 235 9.52 3.55 -19.70
C GLY A 235 10.06 3.21 -21.07
#